data_AF-A0A523V0A3-F1
#
_entry.id   AF-A0A523V0A3-F1
#
_cell.length_a   1.000
_cell.length_b   1.000
_cell.length_c   1.000
_cell.angle_alpha   90.00
_cell.angle_beta   90.00
_cell.angle_gamma   90.00
#
_symmetry.space_group_name_H-M   'P 1'
#
loop_
_entity.id
_entity.type
_entity.pdbx_description
1 polymer ?
#
loop_
_entity_poly.entity_id
_entity_poly.type
_entity_poly.pdbx_seq_one_letter_code
_entity_poly.pdbx_strand_id
1 'polypeptide(L)'
;MEDEMKRKKIRLLAVMVLIVVIGAGLWWSFGRSSSDLPGAILASGFIEARDVSIAAETGGRIAEISADEGDHVAAGTTLIRLDDSLLMAQKRQAEANVNLARAYLEQAVIARDGAEKAW
;
A
#
# COMPACT_ATOMS: atom_id res chain seq x y z
N MET A 1 -24.83 -23.24 84.83
CA MET A 1 -25.66 -23.09 83.60
C MET A 1 -25.18 -21.95 82.69
N GLU A 2 -24.49 -20.93 83.22
CA GLU A 2 -23.91 -19.80 82.46
C GLU A 2 -22.92 -20.18 81.33
N ASP A 3 -22.05 -21.17 81.57
CA ASP A 3 -20.93 -21.47 80.68
C ASP A 3 -21.33 -22.21 79.38
N GLU A 4 -22.46 -22.93 79.41
CA GLU A 4 -22.98 -23.61 78.22
C GLU A 4 -23.56 -22.61 77.22
N MET A 5 -24.21 -21.56 77.73
CA MET A 5 -24.74 -20.45 76.93
C MET A 5 -23.63 -19.62 76.31
N LYS A 6 -22.52 -19.37 77.02
CA LYS A 6 -21.35 -18.67 76.49
C LYS A 6 -20.70 -19.44 75.33
N ARG A 7 -20.53 -20.77 75.45
CA ARG A 7 -19.98 -21.61 74.37
C ARG A 7 -20.88 -21.68 73.14
N LYS A 8 -22.20 -21.74 73.31
CA LYS A 8 -23.16 -21.68 72.18
C LYS A 8 -23.13 -20.33 71.47
N LYS A 9 -23.05 -19.22 72.21
CA LYS A 9 -22.92 -17.86 71.64
C LYS A 9 -21.61 -17.71 70.86
N ILE A 10 -20.48 -18.21 71.37
CA ILE A 10 -19.19 -18.17 70.68
C ILE A 10 -19.22 -18.99 69.38
N ARG A 11 -19.85 -20.18 69.39
CA ARG A 11 -20.03 -20.98 68.16
C ARG A 11 -20.92 -20.29 67.13
N LEU A 12 -22.02 -19.67 67.56
CA LEU A 12 -22.89 -18.89 66.67
C LEU A 12 -22.16 -17.69 66.06
N LEU A 13 -21.35 -16.99 66.85
CA LEU A 13 -20.55 -15.86 66.38
C LEU A 13 -19.49 -16.32 65.37
N ALA A 14 -18.83 -17.46 65.63
CA ALA A 14 -17.85 -18.03 64.71
C ALA A 14 -18.48 -18.45 63.36
N VAL A 15 -19.68 -19.04 63.38
CA VAL A 15 -20.41 -19.40 62.15
C VAL A 15 -20.83 -18.16 61.37
N MET A 16 -21.29 -17.11 62.07
CA MET A 16 -21.67 -15.85 61.43
C MET A 16 -20.47 -15.17 60.76
N VAL A 17 -19.32 -15.14 61.43
CA VAL A 17 -18.08 -14.60 60.85
C VAL A 17 -17.65 -15.43 59.64
N LEU A 18 -17.75 -16.76 59.71
CA LEU A 18 -17.41 -17.64 58.60
C LEU A 18 -18.30 -17.37 57.37
N ILE A 19 -19.60 -17.16 57.56
CA ILE A 19 -20.53 -16.83 56.47
C ILE A 19 -20.20 -15.46 55.86
N VAL A 20 -19.86 -14.46 56.68
CA VAL A 20 -19.45 -13.13 56.18
C VAL A 20 -18.16 -13.21 55.37
N VAL A 21 -17.16 -13.97 55.84
CA VAL A 21 -15.89 -14.17 55.12
C VAL A 21 -16.11 -14.89 53.80
N ILE A 22 -16.94 -15.94 53.78
CA ILE A 22 -17.28 -16.66 52.55
C ILE A 22 -18.06 -15.76 51.59
N GLY A 23 -19.04 -14.98 52.08
CA GLY A 23 -19.80 -14.03 51.29
C GLY A 23 -18.92 -12.94 50.67
N ALA A 24 -17.99 -12.37 51.45
CA ALA A 24 -17.03 -11.39 50.95
C ALA A 24 -16.04 -12.00 49.96
N GLY A 25 -15.60 -13.23 50.19
CA GLY A 25 -14.72 -13.97 49.27
C GLY A 25 -15.41 -14.26 47.93
N LEU A 26 -16.66 -14.71 47.97
CA LEU A 26 -17.48 -14.96 46.78
C LEU A 26 -17.77 -13.65 46.04
N TRP A 27 -18.11 -12.57 46.76
CA TRP A 27 -18.33 -11.25 46.16
C TRP A 27 -17.06 -10.70 45.49
N TRP A 28 -15.89 -10.86 46.11
CA TRP A 28 -14.63 -10.41 45.52
C TRP A 28 -14.21 -11.26 44.33
N SER A 29 -14.50 -12.56 44.35
CA SER A 29 -14.21 -13.48 43.25
C SER A 29 -15.14 -13.26 42.05
N PHE A 30 -16.44 -13.05 42.28
CA PHE A 30 -17.43 -12.84 41.22
C PHE A 30 -17.53 -11.38 40.76
N GLY A 31 -17.17 -10.42 41.62
CA GLY A 31 -17.15 -8.99 41.31
C GLY A 31 -16.00 -8.56 40.39
N ARG A 32 -15.03 -9.45 40.11
CA ARG A 32 -13.98 -9.27 39.09
C ARG A 32 -14.43 -9.76 37.71
N SER A 33 -15.69 -9.56 37.36
CA SER A 33 -16.15 -9.85 36.00
C SER A 33 -15.58 -8.79 35.05
N SER A 34 -14.69 -9.25 34.16
CA SER A 34 -14.22 -8.62 32.92
C SER A 34 -13.79 -7.16 33.02
N SER A 35 -12.50 -6.94 33.22
CA SER A 35 -11.85 -5.69 32.85
C SER A 35 -11.84 -5.53 31.33
N ASP A 36 -12.97 -5.10 30.75
CA ASP A 36 -12.95 -4.47 29.44
C ASP A 36 -12.09 -3.20 29.57
N LEU A 37 -10.99 -3.14 28.84
CA LEU A 37 -10.15 -1.95 28.75
C LEU A 37 -11.05 -0.77 28.33
N PRO A 38 -11.28 0.25 29.19
CA PRO A 38 -12.17 1.35 28.85
C PRO A 38 -11.62 2.08 27.62
N GLY A 39 -12.27 1.93 26.47
CA GLY A 39 -11.92 2.62 25.22
C GLY A 39 -11.20 1.78 24.15
N ALA A 40 -10.95 0.49 24.36
CA ALA A 40 -10.45 -0.38 23.29
C ALA A 40 -11.60 -0.81 22.38
N ILE A 41 -11.76 -0.14 21.24
CA ILE A 41 -12.70 -0.56 20.20
C ILE A 41 -12.06 -1.72 19.42
N LEU A 42 -12.56 -2.93 19.67
CA LEU A 42 -12.27 -4.09 18.83
C LEU A 42 -13.13 -4.00 17.57
N ALA A 43 -12.53 -3.55 16.47
CA ALA A 43 -13.18 -3.48 15.17
C ALA A 43 -12.46 -4.38 14.15
N SER A 44 -13.25 -5.07 13.33
CA SER A 44 -12.76 -5.79 12.16
C SER A 44 -13.01 -4.94 10.91
N GLY A 45 -12.02 -4.86 10.04
CA GLY A 45 -12.13 -4.22 8.74
C GLY A 45 -11.26 -4.94 7.72
N PHE A 46 -11.36 -4.52 6.46
CA PHE A 46 -10.53 -5.03 5.37
C PHE A 46 -9.47 -3.99 5.01
N ILE A 47 -8.27 -4.45 4.66
CA ILE A 47 -7.25 -3.63 4.03
C ILE A 47 -7.37 -3.88 2.53
N GLU A 48 -7.62 -2.83 1.76
CA GLU A 48 -7.69 -2.91 0.31
C GLU A 48 -6.39 -2.38 -0.30
N ALA A 49 -5.79 -3.18 -1.16
CA ALA A 49 -4.69 -2.78 -2.02
C ALA A 49 -5.20 -2.64 -3.47
N ARG A 50 -4.59 -1.73 -4.22
CA ARG A 50 -4.84 -1.61 -5.66
C ARG A 50 -3.75 -2.34 -6.40
N ASP A 51 -4.10 -3.47 -7.00
CA ASP A 51 -3.20 -4.20 -7.88
C ASP A 51 -3.39 -3.78 -9.33
N VAL A 52 -2.28 -3.54 -10.02
CA VAL A 52 -2.26 -3.20 -11.45
C VAL A 52 -1.25 -4.08 -12.16
N SER A 53 -1.66 -4.64 -13.29
CA SER A 53 -0.75 -5.38 -14.17
C SER A 53 -0.17 -4.41 -15.20
N ILE A 54 1.16 -4.30 -15.24
CA ILE A 54 1.86 -3.46 -16.21
C ILE A 54 2.36 -4.37 -17.34
N ALA A 55 2.05 -3.99 -18.58
CA ALA A 55 2.53 -4.67 -19.77
C ALA A 55 3.10 -3.66 -20.76
N ALA A 56 4.05 -4.09 -21.57
CA ALA A 56 4.56 -3.28 -22.67
C ALA A 56 3.47 -3.12 -23.74
N GLU A 57 3.35 -1.90 -24.30
CA GLU A 57 2.41 -1.62 -25.39
C GLU A 57 2.77 -2.37 -26.67
N THR A 58 4.07 -2.58 -26.91
CA THR A 58 4.60 -3.31 -28.06
C THR A 58 5.44 -4.49 -27.61
N GLY A 59 5.41 -5.56 -28.41
CA GLY A 59 6.29 -6.70 -28.22
C GLY A 59 7.73 -6.36 -28.58
N GLY A 60 8.70 -6.97 -27.88
CA GLY A 60 10.12 -6.75 -28.13
C GLY A 60 10.99 -7.60 -27.22
N ARG A 61 12.31 -7.50 -27.39
CA ARG A 61 13.28 -8.11 -26.47
C ARG A 61 13.56 -7.16 -25.32
N ILE A 62 13.73 -7.70 -24.11
CA ILE A 62 14.17 -6.93 -22.95
C ILE A 62 15.67 -6.62 -23.14
N ALA A 63 16.02 -5.34 -23.09
CA ALA A 63 17.41 -4.89 -23.05
C ALA A 63 17.90 -4.76 -21.60
N GLU A 64 17.02 -4.32 -20.69
CA GLU A 64 17.36 -4.06 -19.30
C GLU A 64 16.12 -4.15 -18.39
N ILE A 65 16.33 -4.59 -17.15
CA ILE A 65 15.36 -4.54 -16.05
C ILE A 65 15.94 -3.61 -14.99
N SER A 66 15.17 -2.61 -14.57
CA SER A 66 15.64 -1.49 -13.75
C SER A 66 15.02 -1.46 -12.35
N ALA A 67 14.19 -2.43 -12.00
CA ALA A 67 13.56 -2.56 -10.68
C ALA A 67 13.48 -4.03 -10.27
N ASP A 68 13.65 -4.30 -8.97
CA ASP A 68 13.55 -5.63 -8.37
C ASP A 68 12.21 -5.82 -7.64
N GLU A 69 11.91 -7.08 -7.29
CA GLU A 69 10.71 -7.42 -6.53
C GLU A 69 10.72 -6.76 -5.14
N GLY A 70 9.64 -6.05 -4.81
CA GLY A 70 9.49 -5.35 -3.52
C GLY A 70 10.00 -3.91 -3.52
N ASP A 71 10.60 -3.45 -4.61
CA ASP A 71 11.04 -2.06 -4.73
C ASP A 71 9.86 -1.08 -4.77
N HIS A 72 10.06 0.07 -4.12
CA HIS A 72 9.10 1.17 -4.19
C HIS A 72 9.36 1.99 -5.45
N VAL A 73 8.36 2.07 -6.33
CA VAL A 73 8.43 2.80 -7.60
C VAL A 73 7.36 3.89 -7.67
N ALA A 74 7.72 5.02 -8.26
CA ALA A 74 6.79 6.13 -8.51
C ALA A 74 6.29 6.11 -9.95
N ALA A 75 5.18 6.82 -10.23
CA ALA A 75 4.70 6.99 -11.59
C ALA A 75 5.77 7.62 -12.49
N GLY A 76 5.96 7.06 -13.69
CA GLY A 76 7.00 7.47 -14.63
C GLY A 76 8.36 6.80 -14.41
N THR A 77 8.53 5.98 -13.37
CA THR A 77 9.73 5.16 -13.20
C THR A 77 9.81 4.12 -14.32
N THR A 78 10.97 4.03 -14.97
CA THR A 78 11.22 2.99 -15.96
C THR A 78 11.48 1.67 -15.24
N LEU A 79 10.63 0.67 -15.50
CA LEU A 79 10.79 -0.68 -14.91
C LEU A 79 11.61 -1.59 -15.82
N ILE A 80 11.35 -1.52 -17.13
CA ILE A 80 11.95 -2.37 -18.15
C ILE A 80 12.25 -1.51 -19.37
N ARG A 81 13.42 -1.70 -19.96
CA ARG A 81 13.80 -1.10 -21.25
C ARG A 81 13.82 -2.18 -22.32
N LEU A 82 13.08 -1.97 -23.40
CA LEU A 82 13.09 -2.85 -24.56
C LEU A 82 14.23 -2.49 -25.52
N ASP A 83 14.71 -3.47 -26.29
CA ASP A 83 15.66 -3.28 -27.38
C ASP A 83 15.01 -2.47 -28.51
N ASP A 84 15.46 -1.21 -28.65
CA ASP A 84 14.94 -0.24 -29.60
C ASP A 84 15.86 -0.04 -30.82
N SER A 85 16.87 -0.91 -31.00
CA SER A 85 17.90 -0.76 -32.05
C SER A 85 17.31 -0.63 -33.46
N LEU A 86 16.31 -1.45 -33.78
CA LEU A 86 15.58 -1.39 -35.05
C LEU A 86 14.76 -0.09 -35.18
N LEU A 87 14.05 0.31 -34.12
CA LEU A 87 13.26 1.55 -34.10
C LEU A 87 14.15 2.78 -34.28
N MET A 88 15.31 2.79 -33.63
CA MET A 88 16.31 3.86 -33.77
C MET A 88 16.92 3.90 -35.17
N ALA A 89 17.11 2.77 -35.83
CA ALA A 89 17.53 2.73 -37.24
C ALA A 89 16.45 3.29 -38.17
N GLN A 90 15.19 2.89 -37.98
CA GLN A 90 14.05 3.39 -38.76
C GLN A 90 13.84 4.89 -38.56
N LYS A 91 13.94 5.37 -37.32
CA LYS A 91 13.86 6.79 -36.99
C LYS A 91 14.92 7.59 -37.76
N ARG A 92 16.18 7.17 -37.70
CA ARG A 92 17.28 7.83 -38.43
C ARG A 92 17.05 7.86 -39.95
N GLN A 93 16.51 6.78 -40.51
CA GLN A 93 16.16 6.75 -41.94
C GLN A 93 15.05 7.75 -42.27
N ALA A 94 14.01 7.82 -41.44
CA ALA A 94 12.91 8.76 -41.62
C ALA A 94 13.40 10.22 -41.50
N GLU A 95 14.26 10.52 -40.54
CA GLU A 95 14.87 11.84 -40.37
C GLU A 95 15.72 12.25 -41.58
N ALA A 96 16.51 11.32 -42.14
CA ALA A 96 17.26 11.57 -43.37
C ALA A 96 16.35 11.90 -44.56
N ASN A 97 15.22 11.18 -44.70
CA ASN A 97 14.24 11.45 -45.75
C ASN A 97 13.59 12.84 -45.60
N VAL A 98 13.29 13.25 -44.35
CA VAL A 98 12.77 14.61 -44.07
C VAL A 98 13.80 15.67 -44.45
N ASN A 99 15.07 15.46 -44.11
CA ASN A 99 16.14 16.41 -44.45
C ASN A 99 16.33 16.53 -45.97
N LEU A 100 16.26 15.42 -46.71
CA LEU A 100 16.30 15.43 -48.16
C LEU A 100 15.13 16.22 -48.76
N ALA A 101 13.91 16.01 -48.27
CA ALA A 101 12.73 16.74 -48.73
C ALA A 101 12.83 18.24 -48.44
N ARG A 102 13.40 18.64 -47.29
CA ARG A 102 13.66 20.04 -46.97
C ARG A 102 14.67 20.67 -47.92
N ALA A 103 15.74 19.97 -48.25
CA ALA A 103 16.74 20.44 -49.21
C ALA A 103 16.13 20.65 -50.60
N TYR A 104 15.24 19.74 -51.05
CA TYR A 104 14.53 19.93 -52.32
C TYR A 104 13.56 21.11 -52.29
N LEU A 105 12.86 21.32 -51.17
CA LEU A 105 12.01 22.49 -51.00
C LEU A 105 12.81 23.78 -51.06
N GLU A 106 13.95 23.85 -50.38
CA GLU A 106 14.85 25.01 -50.40
C GLU A 106 15.34 25.30 -51.81
N GLN A 107 15.78 24.27 -52.55
CA GLN A 107 16.15 24.41 -53.96
C GLN A 107 14.99 24.92 -54.82
N ALA A 108 13.78 24.40 -54.62
CA ALA A 108 12.60 24.84 -55.36
C ALA A 108 12.24 26.31 -55.06
N VAL A 109 12.39 26.75 -53.81
CA VAL A 109 12.17 28.15 -53.41
C VAL A 109 13.22 29.07 -54.04
N ILE A 110 14.50 28.70 -53.99
CA ILE A 110 15.58 29.48 -54.63
C ILE A 110 15.33 29.59 -56.14
N ALA A 111 14.92 28.50 -56.79
CA ALA A 111 14.62 28.49 -58.21
C ALA A 111 13.43 29.40 -58.57
N ARG A 112 12.36 29.40 -57.76
CA ARG A 112 11.22 30.31 -57.92
C ARG A 112 11.64 31.77 -57.81
N ASP A 113 12.38 32.12 -56.75
CA ASP A 113 12.79 33.51 -56.48
C ASP A 113 13.76 34.05 -57.56
N GLY A 114 14.60 33.17 -58.12
CA GLY A 114 15.44 33.50 -59.26
C GLY A 114 14.63 33.76 -60.54
N ALA A 115 13.55 33.00 -60.76
CA ALA A 115 12.68 33.19 -61.92
C ALA A 115 11.91 34.51 -61.85
N GLU A 116 11.42 34.93 -60.67
CA GLU A 116 10.69 36.19 -60.50
C GLU A 116 11.55 37.44 -60.76
N LYS A 117 12.85 37.40 -60.42
CA LYS A 117 13.76 38.55 -60.63
C LYS A 117 14.25 38.73 -62.06
N ALA A 118 14.03 37.74 -62.93
CA ALA A 118 14.52 37.76 -64.31
C ALA A 118 13.57 38.49 -65.31
N TRP A 119 12.42 38.96 -64.84
CA TRP A 119 11.42 39.72 -65.61
C TRP A 119 11.31 41.15 -65.08
#